data_AF-A0A2N1QC71-F1
#
_entry.id   AF-A0A2N1QC71-F1
#
_cell.length_a   1.000
_cell.length_b   1.000
_cell.length_c   1.000
_cell.angle_alpha   90.00
_cell.angle_beta   90.00
_cell.angle_gamma   90.00
#
_symmetry.space_group_name_H-M   'P 1'
#
loop_
_entity.id
_entity.type
_entity.pdbx_description
1 polymer ?
#
loop_
_entity_poly.entity_id
_entity_poly.type
_entity_poly.pdbx_seq_one_letter_code
_entity_poly.pdbx_strand_id
1 'polypeptide(L)' 'MKLPNKIIKYEDSIISKFPIVLSKINNRDMSVLELYKEVSEKLENIAEFVEILCCLYSLNKIELNSVSGGLHYVERTME' A
#
# COMPACT_ATOMS: atom_id res chain seq x y z
N MET A 1 2.24 7.80 -11.02
CA MET A 1 1.13 6.82 -10.95
C MET A 1 0.73 6.27 -12.31
N LYS A 2 0.96 4.97 -12.54
CA LYS A 2 0.43 4.22 -13.70
C LYS A 2 -0.98 3.71 -13.39
N LEU A 3 -2.01 4.44 -13.83
CA LEU A 3 -3.41 4.05 -13.64
C LEU A 3 -3.90 3.18 -14.80
N PRO A 4 -4.82 2.22 -14.55
CA PRO A 4 -5.36 1.38 -15.60
C PRO A 4 -6.19 2.23 -16.58
N ASN A 5 -6.00 2.01 -17.87
CA ASN A 5 -6.77 2.64 -18.93
C ASN A 5 -6.72 1.75 -20.20
N LYS A 6 -7.18 2.28 -21.35
CA LYS A 6 -7.19 1.51 -22.61
C LYS A 6 -5.78 1.05 -23.06
N ILE A 7 -4.73 1.74 -22.61
CA ILE A 7 -3.33 1.47 -22.95
C ILE A 7 -2.66 0.65 -21.84
N ILE A 8 -2.89 1.02 -20.57
CA ILE A 8 -2.29 0.40 -19.39
C ILE A 8 -3.24 -0.66 -18.84
N LYS A 9 -2.85 -1.93 -18.94
CA LYS A 9 -3.63 -3.03 -18.36
C LYS A 9 -3.69 -2.93 -16.84
N TYR A 10 -4.72 -3.54 -16.26
CA TYR A 10 -4.87 -3.59 -14.80
C TYR A 10 -3.64 -4.21 -14.12
N GLU A 11 -3.15 -5.34 -14.62
CA GLU A 11 -1.99 -6.09 -14.09
C GLU A 11 -0.69 -5.28 -14.02
N ASP A 12 -0.55 -4.29 -14.91
CA ASP A 12 0.61 -3.39 -14.99
C ASP A 12 0.38 -2.07 -14.22
N SER A 13 -0.83 -1.86 -13.71
CA SER A 13 -1.21 -0.63 -13.01
C SER A 13 -0.91 -0.71 -11.52
N ILE A 14 -0.70 0.45 -10.91
CA ILE A 14 -0.43 0.59 -9.47
C ILE A 14 -1.58 0.05 -8.61
N ILE A 15 -2.83 0.13 -9.11
CA ILE A 15 -4.02 -0.33 -8.38
C ILE A 15 -3.96 -1.84 -8.14
N SER A 16 -3.42 -2.61 -9.10
CA SER A 16 -3.28 -4.07 -8.93
C SER A 16 -2.29 -4.47 -7.82
N LYS A 17 -1.42 -3.55 -7.41
CA LYS A 17 -0.44 -3.76 -6.35
C LYS A 17 -0.97 -3.41 -4.96
N PHE A 18 -2.09 -2.68 -4.86
CA PHE A 18 -2.68 -2.31 -3.57
C PHE A 18 -3.00 -3.52 -2.68
N PRO A 19 -3.63 -4.60 -3.18
CA PRO A 19 -3.92 -5.78 -2.35
C PRO A 19 -2.65 -6.44 -1.80
N ILE A 20 -1.52 -6.36 -2.52
CA ILE A 20 -0.24 -6.93 -2.07
C ILE A 20 0.19 -6.24 -0.77
N VAL A 21 0.20 -4.90 -0.76
CA VAL A 21 0.58 -4.10 0.41
C VAL A 21 -0.43 -4.26 1.55
N LEU A 22 -1.73 -4.16 1.24
CA LEU A 22 -2.79 -4.28 2.25
C LEU A 22 -2.82 -5.66 2.90
N SER A 23 -2.58 -6.74 2.16
CA SER A 23 -2.53 -8.10 2.72
C SER A 23 -1.45 -8.30 3.79
N LYS A 24 -0.40 -7.46 3.77
CA LYS A 24 0.67 -7.49 4.77
C LYS A 24 0.26 -6.75 6.04
N ILE A 25 -0.23 -5.52 5.88
CA ILE A 25 -0.60 -4.65 7.01
C ILE A 25 -1.89 -5.13 7.70
N ASN A 26 -2.81 -5.77 6.98
CA ASN A 26 -4.08 -6.24 7.55
C ASN A 26 -3.89 -7.28 8.68
N ASN A 27 -2.77 -8.01 8.69
CA ASN A 27 -2.53 -9.04 9.69
C ASN A 27 -1.81 -8.53 10.93
N ARG A 28 -1.05 -7.43 10.81
CA ARG A 28 -0.30 -6.78 11.89
C ARG A 28 0.20 -5.41 11.47
N ASP A 29 0.40 -4.55 12.45
CA ASP A 29 1.15 -3.31 12.26
C ASP A 29 2.58 -3.63 11.85
N MET A 30 3.12 -2.89 10.89
CA MET A 30 4.49 -3.05 10.41
C MET A 30 5.16 -1.70 10.21
N SER A 31 6.46 -1.60 10.46
CA SER A 31 7.21 -0.41 10.04
C SER A 31 7.28 -0.34 8.50
N VAL A 32 7.47 0.88 7.97
CA VAL A 32 7.63 1.12 6.53
C VAL A 32 8.77 0.27 5.94
N LEU A 33 9.87 0.10 6.70
CA LEU A 33 11.03 -0.66 6.26
C LEU A 33 10.75 -2.16 6.20
N GLU A 34 10.07 -2.73 7.20
CA GLU A 34 9.68 -4.14 7.21
C GLU A 34 8.71 -4.43 6.06
N LEU A 35 7.71 -3.57 5.89
CA LEU A 35 6.75 -3.68 4.81
C LEU A 35 7.46 -3.64 3.45
N TYR A 36 8.37 -2.69 3.23
CA TYR A 36 9.14 -2.60 1.99
C TYR A 36 9.93 -3.89 1.71
N LYS A 37 10.60 -4.46 2.72
CA LYS A 37 11.33 -5.74 2.57
C LYS A 37 10.41 -6.90 2.19
N GLU A 38 9.16 -6.91 2.65
CA GLU A 38 8.21 -7.98 2.34
C GLU A 38 7.55 -7.86 0.96
N VAL A 39 7.50 -6.65 0.37
CA VAL A 39 6.78 -6.40 -0.88
C VAL A 39 7.67 -6.00 -2.06
N SER A 40 8.93 -5.64 -1.82
CA SER A 40 9.84 -5.09 -2.84
C SER A 40 9.99 -5.97 -4.06
N GLU A 41 10.03 -7.30 -3.91
CA GLU A 41 10.15 -8.25 -5.03
C GLU A 41 8.95 -8.22 -6.00
N LYS A 42 7.80 -7.70 -5.55
CA LYS A 42 6.57 -7.62 -6.34
C LYS A 42 6.32 -6.23 -6.93
N LEU A 43 7.22 -5.28 -6.65
CA LEU A 43 7.16 -3.90 -7.09
C LEU A 43 8.31 -3.60 -8.05
N GLU A 44 8.09 -2.64 -8.96
CA GLU A 44 9.06 -2.23 -9.97
C GLU A 44 10.24 -1.49 -9.35
N ASN A 45 9.99 -0.63 -8.36
CA ASN A 45 11.00 0.17 -7.68
C ASN A 45 10.46 0.82 -6.40
N ILE A 46 11.35 1.51 -5.67
CA ILE A 46 11.01 2.24 -4.45
C ILE A 46 10.00 3.38 -4.68
N ALA A 47 10.01 4.03 -5.85
CA ALA A 47 9.08 5.11 -6.15
C ALA A 47 7.64 4.56 -6.27
N GLU A 48 7.46 3.39 -6.89
CA GLU A 48 6.16 2.70 -6.94
C GLU A 48 5.65 2.38 -5.53
N PHE A 49 6.52 1.89 -4.64
CA PHE A 49 6.16 1.63 -3.25
C PHE A 49 5.66 2.89 -2.52
N VAL A 50 6.40 4.01 -2.63
CA VAL A 50 6.02 5.27 -2.01
C VAL A 50 4.70 5.79 -2.59
N GLU A 51 4.50 5.71 -3.91
CA GLU A 51 3.23 6.07 -4.54
C GLU A 51 2.06 5.23 -3.97
N ILE A 52 2.22 3.92 -3.82
CA ILE A 52 1.19 3.05 -3.23
C ILE A 52 0.83 3.50 -1.81
N LEU A 53 1.83 3.77 -0.96
CA LEU A 53 1.59 4.23 0.41
C LEU A 53 0.84 5.57 0.43
N CYS A 54 1.26 6.54 -0.39
CA CYS A 54 0.57 7.83 -0.50
C CYS A 54 -0.89 7.67 -0.90
N CYS A 55 -1.19 6.77 -1.84
CA CYS A 55 -2.56 6.50 -2.26
C CYS A 55 -3.38 5.83 -1.17
N LEU A 56 -2.85 4.77 -0.56
CA LEU A 56 -3.57 4.04 0.49
C LEU A 56 -3.83 4.93 1.71
N TYR A 57 -2.89 5.81 2.06
CA TYR A 57 -3.07 6.81 3.10
C TYR A 57 -4.16 7.83 2.72
N SER A 58 -4.11 8.36 1.48
CA SER A 58 -5.13 9.28 0.97
C SER A 58 -6.53 8.67 0.91
N LEU A 59 -6.61 7.34 0.75
CA LEU A 59 -7.85 6.56 0.75
C LEU A 59 -8.32 6.16 2.16
N ASN A 60 -7.59 6.58 3.21
CA ASN A 60 -7.82 6.15 4.61
C ASN A 60 -7.89 4.62 4.74
N LYS A 61 -6.98 3.91 4.06
CA LYS A 61 -6.82 2.45 4.16
C LYS A 61 -5.63 2.06 5.02
N ILE A 62 -4.66 2.95 5.16
CA ILE A 62 -3.54 2.81 6.07
C ILE A 62 -3.37 4.13 6.82
N GLU A 63 -2.88 4.02 8.04
CA GLU A 63 -2.52 5.17 8.88
C GLU A 63 -1.17 4.91 9.53
N LEU A 64 -0.50 6.00 9.91
CA LEU A 64 0.74 5.95 10.66
C LEU A 64 0.40 6.08 12.14
N ASN A 65 0.70 5.04 12.91
CA ASN A 65 0.60 5.07 14.35
C ASN A 65 1.61 6.10 14.89
N SER A 66 1.10 7.18 15.47
CA SER A 66 1.91 8.31 15.94
C SER A 66 2.82 7.96 17.12
N VAL A 67 2.57 6.84 17.80
CA VAL A 67 3.32 6.38 18.97
C VAL A 67 4.38 5.34 18.59
N SER A 68 4.00 4.34 17.79
CA SER A 68 4.91 3.26 17.39
C SER A 68 5.68 3.53 16.09
N GLY A 69 5.22 4.48 15.26
CA GLY A 69 5.76 4.73 13.93
C GLY A 69 5.44 3.64 12.90
N GLY A 70 4.60 2.66 13.27
CA GLY A 70 4.13 1.59 12.39
C GLY A 70 2.97 2.02 11.50
N LEU A 71 2.83 1.36 10.35
CA LEU A 71 1.64 1.43 9.52
C LEU A 71 0.60 0.42 10.03
N HIS A 72 -0.63 0.87 10.25
CA HIS A 72 -1.77 0.02 10.59
C HIS A 72 -2.87 0.10 9.52
N TYR A 73 -3.63 -0.98 9.37
CA TYR A 73 -4.76 -1.04 8.44
C TYR A 73 -5.99 -0.40 9.07
N VAL A 74 -6.72 0.40 8.29
CA VAL A 74 -7.96 1.06 8.77
C VAL A 74 -9.16 0.29 8.25
N GLU A 75 -9.82 -0.46 9.14
CA GLU A 75 -11.16 -0.98 8.88
C GLU A 75 -12.16 0.17 9.00
N ARG A 76 -12.78 0.55 7.88
CA ARG A 76 -13.89 1.50 7.92
C ARG A 76 -15.14 0.74 8.35
N THR A 77 -15.45 0.75 9.65
CA THR A 77 -16.79 0.42 10.13
C THR A 77 -17.74 1.46 9.54
N MET A 78 -18.71 1.01 8.73
CA MET A 78 -19.78 1.88 8.27
C MET A 78 -20.73 2.07 9.47
N GLU A 79 -20.63 3.21 10.15
CA GLU A 79 -21.74 3.78 10.95
C GLU A 79 -22.75 4.50 10.04
#